data_AF-A0A6S6SLQ0-F1
#
_entry.id   AF-A0A6S6SLQ0-F1
#
_cell.length_a   1.000
_cell.length_b   1.000
_cell.length_c   1.000
_cell.angle_alpha   90.00
_cell.angle_beta   90.00
_cell.angle_gamma   90.00
#
_symmetry.space_group_name_H-M   'P 1'
#
loop_
_entity.id
_entity.type
_entity.pdbx_description
1 polymer ?
#
loop_
_entity_poly.entity_id
_entity_poly.type
_entity_poly.pdbx_seq_one_letter_code
_entity_poly.pdbx_strand_id
1 'polypeptide(L)'
;MKKLLTLLLLSYMLFAQNIAHTIPKALQKKLCEQLANNANRCDTGSTLDYYTHANLNNGSLLLFVYLNDHQQQSNKIRSAVPIIVDHLGRWISTIGDNSISEDIESIHQDPHGNIWVRTMWHIEGVSPAYYHSKNGLQWKQTILPANRNVDCCFEYVDKPIFLFDSITLTFRNTDNTIVKSWSSDYVSAMSNKPFWQPLTSPPKTNIENIPDTRWQVSKSNHKITFLNTFTNKKIFLPLQYNATKNIYQIQVAAYIQKSAALTGQKSLKNIPYTSYIVSDKKYNKLRIGKFTTFKQAKAVLRNLKKKYPKNKAIQNGFILKSKP
;
A
#
# COMPACT_ATOMS: atom_id res chain seq x y z
N MET A 1 -28.02 -5.74 -46.29
CA MET A 1 -28.16 -5.86 -44.82
C MET A 1 -27.01 -6.58 -44.11
N LYS A 2 -26.52 -7.75 -44.56
CA LYS A 2 -25.42 -8.48 -43.86
C LYS A 2 -24.12 -7.67 -43.67
N LYS A 3 -23.68 -6.87 -44.66
CA LYS A 3 -22.46 -6.04 -44.55
C LYS A 3 -22.56 -4.89 -43.53
N LEU A 4 -23.77 -4.40 -43.23
CA LEU A 4 -23.98 -3.31 -42.26
C LEU A 4 -23.87 -3.83 -40.82
N LEU A 5 -24.35 -5.06 -40.58
CA LEU A 5 -24.28 -5.72 -39.27
C LEU A 5 -22.83 -6.09 -38.89
N THR A 6 -22.03 -6.55 -39.86
CA THR A 6 -20.61 -6.87 -39.64
C THR A 6 -19.77 -5.63 -39.32
N LEU A 7 -20.07 -4.48 -39.94
CA LEU A 7 -19.39 -3.22 -39.64
C LEU A 7 -19.76 -2.69 -38.24
N LEU A 8 -21.02 -2.83 -37.82
CA LEU A 8 -21.49 -2.44 -36.49
C LEU A 8 -20.83 -3.29 -35.39
N LEU A 9 -20.71 -4.60 -35.59
CA LEU A 9 -20.01 -5.51 -34.66
C LEU A 9 -18.50 -5.25 -34.59
N LEU A 10 -17.83 -4.94 -35.70
CA LEU A 10 -16.41 -4.56 -35.68
C LEU A 10 -16.19 -3.22 -34.97
N SER A 11 -17.10 -2.25 -35.12
CA SER A 11 -17.00 -0.96 -34.43
C SER A 11 -17.18 -1.11 -32.91
N TYR A 12 -18.08 -1.98 -32.44
CA TYR A 12 -18.25 -2.27 -31.01
C TYR A 12 -17.03 -2.95 -30.39
N MET A 13 -16.35 -3.83 -31.13
CA MET A 13 -15.10 -4.46 -30.67
C MET A 13 -13.92 -3.47 -30.58
N LEU A 14 -13.92 -2.42 -31.42
CA LEU A 14 -12.87 -1.38 -31.43
C LEU A 14 -13.09 -0.27 -30.39
N PHE A 15 -14.31 -0.14 -29.83
CA PHE A 15 -14.61 0.80 -28.74
C PHE A 15 -14.43 0.22 -27.34
N ALA A 16 -13.95 -1.02 -27.21
CA ALA A 16 -13.25 -1.46 -26.00
C ALA A 16 -11.89 -0.75 -25.92
N GLN A 17 -11.93 0.58 -25.84
CA GLN A 17 -10.77 1.37 -25.46
C GLN A 17 -10.30 0.79 -24.13
N ASN A 18 -9.12 0.16 -24.17
CA ASN A 18 -8.36 -0.21 -22.99
C ASN A 18 -7.94 1.10 -22.33
N ILE A 19 -8.90 1.82 -21.71
CA ILE A 19 -8.60 2.96 -20.87
C ILE A 19 -7.90 2.35 -19.66
N ALA A 20 -6.58 2.40 -19.68
CA ALA A 20 -5.82 2.11 -18.49
C ALA A 20 -6.24 3.13 -17.43
N HIS A 21 -7.15 2.71 -16.54
CA HIS A 21 -7.63 3.52 -15.44
C HIS A 21 -6.53 3.62 -14.40
N THR A 22 -5.62 4.56 -14.62
CA THR A 22 -4.66 5.00 -13.62
C THR A 22 -5.41 5.63 -12.44
N ILE A 23 -4.84 5.52 -11.24
CA ILE A 23 -5.41 6.16 -10.05
C ILE A 23 -5.50 7.68 -10.29
N PRO A 24 -6.65 8.32 -10.03
CA PRO A 24 -6.77 9.76 -10.14
C PRO A 24 -5.76 10.48 -9.25
N LYS A 25 -5.08 11.50 -9.77
CA LYS A 25 -4.04 12.25 -9.02
C LYS A 25 -4.53 12.76 -7.66
N ALA A 26 -5.80 13.15 -7.56
CA ALA A 26 -6.40 13.58 -6.30
C ALA A 26 -6.50 12.44 -5.28
N LEU A 27 -6.95 11.25 -5.70
CA LEU A 27 -7.00 10.06 -4.86
C LEU A 27 -5.59 9.63 -4.43
N GLN A 28 -4.65 9.67 -5.37
CA GLN A 28 -3.25 9.39 -5.10
C GLN A 28 -2.66 10.33 -4.04
N LYS A 29 -2.94 11.64 -4.14
CA LYS A 29 -2.49 12.62 -3.16
C LYS A 29 -3.05 12.30 -1.76
N LYS A 30 -4.35 11.97 -1.65
CA LYS A 30 -4.95 11.59 -0.37
C LYS A 30 -4.33 10.31 0.21
N LEU A 31 -4.09 9.30 -0.62
CA LEU A 31 -3.41 8.06 -0.21
C LEU A 31 -2.01 8.34 0.35
N CYS A 32 -1.25 9.16 -0.38
CA CYS A 32 0.05 9.63 0.08
C CYS A 32 -0.04 10.34 1.44
N GLU A 33 -1.00 11.25 1.63
CA GLU A 33 -1.17 12.00 2.88
C GLU A 33 -1.50 11.07 4.06
N GLN A 34 -2.41 10.12 3.87
CA GLN A 34 -2.78 9.16 4.91
C GLN A 34 -1.64 8.20 5.27
N LEU A 35 -0.93 7.67 4.26
CA LEU A 35 0.22 6.80 4.47
C LEU A 35 1.42 7.56 5.06
N ALA A 36 1.60 8.84 4.71
CA ALA A 36 2.72 9.65 5.19
C ALA A 36 2.58 10.11 6.65
N ASN A 37 1.36 10.16 7.19
CA ASN A 37 1.16 10.41 8.62
C ASN A 37 1.77 9.29 9.49
N ASN A 38 1.95 8.08 8.91
CA ASN A 38 2.55 6.93 9.59
C ASN A 38 4.02 6.68 9.18
N ALA A 39 4.41 7.10 7.97
CA ALA A 39 5.77 6.97 7.45
C ALA A 39 6.28 8.32 6.94
N ASN A 40 7.41 8.82 7.48
CA ASN A 40 7.97 10.11 7.11
C ASN A 40 8.13 10.30 5.58
N ARG A 41 7.13 10.98 4.99
CA ARG A 41 7.02 11.58 3.63
C ARG A 41 6.69 10.66 2.44
N CYS A 42 5.61 11.02 1.74
CA CYS A 42 5.37 10.64 0.34
C CYS A 42 6.20 11.58 -0.57
N ASP A 43 7.49 11.33 -0.70
CA ASP A 43 8.39 12.12 -1.54
C ASP A 43 8.31 11.68 -3.02
N THR A 44 8.92 12.43 -3.93
CA THR A 44 8.96 12.14 -5.38
C THR A 44 9.65 10.81 -5.75
N GLY A 45 10.08 10.01 -4.78
CA GLY A 45 10.67 8.68 -4.97
C GLY A 45 9.96 7.55 -4.21
N SER A 46 8.94 7.86 -3.40
CA SER A 46 8.13 6.84 -2.74
C SER A 46 7.25 6.16 -3.77
N THR A 47 7.17 4.83 -3.74
CA THR A 47 6.28 4.09 -4.64
C THR A 47 5.07 3.54 -3.90
N LEU A 48 3.97 3.36 -4.61
CA LEU A 48 2.77 2.74 -4.06
C LEU A 48 2.70 1.29 -4.56
N ASP A 49 2.51 0.35 -3.63
CA ASP A 49 2.37 -1.07 -3.92
C ASP A 49 0.90 -1.51 -3.72
N TYR A 50 0.44 -2.49 -4.52
CA TYR A 50 -0.98 -2.90 -4.61
C TYR A 50 -1.19 -4.41 -4.69
N TYR A 51 -0.32 -5.20 -4.05
CA TYR A 51 -0.34 -6.67 -4.24
C TYR A 51 -1.48 -7.37 -3.50
N THR A 52 -1.97 -6.79 -2.40
CA THR A 52 -3.01 -7.39 -1.55
C THR A 52 -4.39 -6.88 -1.97
N HIS A 53 -5.31 -7.80 -2.30
CA HIS A 53 -6.60 -7.48 -2.89
C HIS A 53 -7.66 -8.54 -2.62
N ALA A 54 -8.94 -8.17 -2.72
CA ALA A 54 -10.07 -9.09 -2.62
C ALA A 54 -11.25 -8.63 -3.48
N ASN A 55 -12.09 -9.57 -3.89
CA ASN A 55 -13.35 -9.28 -4.56
C ASN A 55 -14.43 -8.99 -3.51
N LEU A 56 -15.26 -8.00 -3.76
CA LEU A 56 -16.40 -7.66 -2.92
C LEU A 56 -17.68 -8.26 -3.52
N ASN A 57 -18.69 -8.53 -2.68
CA ASN A 57 -19.95 -9.16 -3.11
C ASN A 57 -20.66 -8.39 -4.23
N ASN A 58 -20.48 -7.08 -4.29
CA ASN A 58 -21.04 -6.21 -5.34
C ASN A 58 -20.21 -6.18 -6.64
N GLY A 59 -19.21 -7.06 -6.78
CA GLY A 59 -18.33 -7.16 -7.96
C GLY A 59 -17.22 -6.11 -8.02
N SER A 60 -17.11 -5.25 -7.01
CA SER A 60 -16.01 -4.30 -6.88
C SER A 60 -14.73 -5.00 -6.43
N LEU A 61 -13.59 -4.40 -6.72
CA LEU A 61 -12.26 -4.84 -6.30
C LEU A 61 -11.81 -3.98 -5.11
N LEU A 62 -11.51 -4.63 -3.98
CA LEU A 62 -10.82 -4.03 -2.85
C LEU A 62 -9.31 -4.19 -3.06
N LEU A 63 -8.57 -3.10 -2.93
CA LEU A 63 -7.12 -3.04 -2.99
C LEU A 63 -6.58 -2.47 -1.69
N PHE A 64 -5.52 -3.07 -1.15
CA PHE A 64 -4.74 -2.49 -0.08
C PHE A 64 -3.50 -1.83 -0.66
N VAL A 65 -3.35 -0.54 -0.40
CA VAL A 65 -2.25 0.28 -0.89
C VAL A 65 -1.22 0.47 0.20
N TYR A 66 0.03 0.20 -0.13
CA TYR A 66 1.18 0.39 0.77
C TYR A 66 2.09 1.49 0.24
N LEU A 67 2.78 2.19 1.14
CA LEU A 67 3.90 3.05 0.78
C LEU A 67 5.20 2.24 0.80
N ASN A 68 5.81 2.07 -0.35
CA ASN A 68 7.12 1.45 -0.49
C ASN A 68 8.19 2.53 -0.47
N ASP A 69 8.83 2.66 0.69
CA ASP A 69 10.02 3.49 0.89
C ASP A 69 11.26 2.60 0.71
N HIS A 70 11.91 2.72 -0.45
CA HIS A 70 13.15 2.00 -0.77
C HIS A 70 14.29 2.26 0.23
N GLN A 71 14.20 3.28 1.09
CA GLN A 71 15.19 3.55 2.13
C GLN A 71 14.93 2.82 3.45
N GLN A 72 13.78 2.16 3.61
CA GLN A 72 13.41 1.45 4.84
C GLN A 72 13.51 -0.06 4.65
N GLN A 73 14.75 -0.55 4.51
CA GLN A 73 15.06 -1.97 4.63
C GLN A 73 15.14 -2.33 6.12
N SER A 74 14.10 -2.99 6.63
CA SER A 74 14.16 -4.34 7.22
C SER A 74 13.16 -4.59 8.34
N ASN A 75 12.75 -3.60 9.15
CA ASN A 75 12.00 -3.88 10.39
C ASN A 75 10.79 -2.95 10.64
N LYS A 76 10.15 -2.37 9.62
CA LYS A 76 9.01 -1.47 9.84
C LYS A 76 7.70 -2.00 9.28
N ILE A 77 6.72 -2.00 10.18
CA ILE A 77 5.28 -2.05 9.91
C ILE A 77 4.94 -1.22 8.67
N ARG A 78 4.31 -1.85 7.68
CA ARG A 78 3.75 -1.15 6.53
C ARG A 78 2.29 -0.86 6.82
N SER A 79 1.93 0.42 6.86
CA SER A 79 0.51 0.78 6.85
C SER A 79 -0.11 0.47 5.49
N ALA A 80 -1.26 -0.20 5.51
CA ALA A 80 -2.08 -0.50 4.36
C ALA A 80 -3.33 0.39 4.38
N VAL A 81 -3.57 1.14 3.30
CA VAL A 81 -4.81 1.93 3.14
C VAL A 81 -5.71 1.24 2.12
N PRO A 82 -6.95 0.90 2.48
CA PRO A 82 -7.87 0.24 1.57
C PRO A 82 -8.50 1.25 0.60
N ILE A 83 -8.65 0.84 -0.66
CA ILE A 83 -9.38 1.56 -1.70
C ILE A 83 -10.21 0.60 -2.54
N ILE A 84 -11.26 1.13 -3.15
CA ILE A 84 -12.18 0.34 -3.97
C ILE A 84 -12.15 0.82 -5.42
N VAL A 85 -12.13 -0.15 -6.33
CA VAL A 85 -12.49 0.04 -7.73
C VAL A 85 -13.83 -0.64 -7.97
N ASP A 86 -14.81 0.10 -8.46
CA ASP A 86 -16.14 -0.47 -8.67
C ASP A 86 -16.15 -1.53 -9.79
N HIS A 87 -17.27 -2.24 -9.92
CA HIS A 87 -17.48 -3.25 -10.97
C HIS A 87 -17.35 -2.70 -12.40
N LEU A 88 -17.37 -1.38 -12.59
CA LEU A 88 -17.15 -0.70 -13.87
C LEU A 88 -15.70 -0.26 -14.07
N GLY A 89 -14.78 -0.59 -13.16
CA GLY A 89 -13.38 -0.19 -13.23
C GLY A 89 -13.11 1.25 -12.78
N ARG A 90 -14.07 1.93 -12.15
CA ARG A 90 -13.92 3.32 -11.69
C ARG A 90 -13.42 3.35 -10.25
N TRP A 91 -12.41 4.17 -10.02
CA TRP A 91 -11.87 4.43 -8.69
C TRP A 91 -12.90 5.15 -7.81
N ILE A 92 -13.21 4.58 -6.65
CA ILE A 92 -14.02 5.26 -5.64
C ILE A 92 -13.13 6.30 -4.94
N SER A 93 -13.62 7.53 -4.83
CA SER A 93 -12.84 8.67 -4.28
C SER A 93 -12.62 8.63 -2.77
N THR A 94 -13.34 7.75 -2.09
CA THR A 94 -13.27 7.51 -0.64
C THR A 94 -12.20 6.46 -0.37
N ILE A 95 -11.26 6.80 0.50
CA ILE A 95 -10.26 5.89 1.07
C ILE A 95 -10.77 5.42 2.43
N GLY A 96 -10.30 4.26 2.90
CA GLY A 96 -10.72 3.81 4.23
C GLY A 96 -10.33 4.76 5.34
N ASP A 97 -11.20 4.86 6.35
CA ASP A 97 -11.07 5.81 7.46
C ASP A 97 -9.82 5.52 8.30
N ASN A 98 -9.39 4.26 8.35
CA ASN A 98 -8.22 3.80 9.09
C ASN A 98 -7.26 3.02 8.17
N SER A 99 -5.97 3.21 8.38
CA SER A 99 -4.95 2.31 7.85
C SER A 99 -4.81 1.09 8.76
N ILE A 100 -4.58 -0.08 8.18
CA ILE A 100 -4.14 -1.27 8.91
C ILE A 100 -2.63 -1.19 9.07
N SER A 101 -2.11 -1.23 10.29
CA SER A 101 -0.69 -0.99 10.59
C SER A 101 0.02 -2.30 10.94
N GLU A 102 -0.24 -3.33 10.16
CA GLU A 102 0.36 -4.65 10.27
C GLU A 102 0.42 -5.28 8.87
N ASP A 103 1.26 -6.30 8.70
CA ASP A 103 1.36 -7.00 7.43
C ASP A 103 0.11 -7.85 7.21
N ILE A 104 -0.55 -7.63 6.07
CA ILE A 104 -1.74 -8.39 5.69
C ILE A 104 -1.31 -9.74 5.11
N GLU A 105 -1.69 -10.80 5.82
CA GLU A 105 -1.34 -12.18 5.48
C GLU A 105 -2.40 -12.83 4.61
N SER A 106 -3.67 -12.59 4.93
CA SER A 106 -4.77 -13.15 4.17
C SER A 106 -6.04 -12.32 4.33
N ILE A 107 -6.86 -12.35 3.29
CA ILE A 107 -8.17 -11.71 3.25
C ILE A 107 -9.20 -12.81 3.02
N HIS A 108 -10.26 -12.80 3.80
CA HIS A 108 -11.36 -13.74 3.71
C HIS A 108 -12.69 -12.99 3.68
N GLN A 109 -13.72 -13.64 3.16
CA GLN A 109 -15.09 -13.19 3.30
C GLN A 109 -15.90 -14.23 4.04
N ASP A 110 -16.79 -13.77 4.92
CA ASP A 110 -17.78 -14.62 5.55
C ASP A 110 -19.02 -14.81 4.66
N PRO A 111 -19.94 -15.74 4.99
CA PRO A 111 -21.16 -15.99 4.23
C PRO A 111 -22.11 -14.78 4.13
N HIS A 112 -21.97 -13.78 5.00
CA HIS A 112 -22.74 -12.55 4.96
C HIS A 112 -22.06 -11.45 4.12
N GLY A 113 -20.87 -11.72 3.59
CA GLY A 113 -20.10 -10.79 2.78
C GLY A 113 -19.25 -9.80 3.57
N ASN A 114 -19.15 -9.94 4.89
CA ASN A 114 -18.18 -9.13 5.64
C ASN A 114 -16.78 -9.63 5.32
N ILE A 115 -15.83 -8.71 5.35
CA ILE A 115 -14.45 -8.94 4.95
C ILE A 115 -13.62 -9.02 6.21
N TRP A 116 -12.81 -10.06 6.31
CA TRP A 116 -11.93 -10.35 7.42
C TRP A 116 -10.49 -10.33 6.92
N VAL A 117 -9.65 -9.57 7.58
CA VAL A 117 -8.23 -9.44 7.27
C VAL A 117 -7.45 -9.99 8.45
N ARG A 118 -6.68 -11.05 8.19
CA ARG A 118 -5.68 -11.53 9.13
C ARG A 118 -4.40 -10.76 8.89
N THR A 119 -3.84 -10.23 9.98
CA THR A 119 -2.52 -9.61 9.96
C THR A 119 -1.59 -10.25 10.96
N MET A 120 -0.29 -10.05 10.75
CA MET A 120 0.75 -10.49 11.66
C MET A 120 1.72 -9.33 11.92
N TRP A 121 2.06 -9.17 13.19
CA TRP A 121 3.16 -8.30 13.62
C TRP A 121 4.40 -9.16 13.87
N HIS A 122 5.54 -8.77 13.28
CA HIS A 122 6.75 -9.60 13.22
C HIS A 122 8.00 -9.01 13.93
N ILE A 123 7.88 -7.87 14.64
CA ILE A 123 9.08 -7.13 15.11
C ILE A 123 9.70 -7.77 16.38
N GLU A 124 8.89 -8.17 17.36
CA GLU A 124 9.37 -8.75 18.64
C GLU A 124 8.83 -10.17 18.88
N GLY A 125 8.49 -10.85 17.78
CA GLY A 125 7.77 -12.11 17.77
C GLY A 125 6.61 -12.05 16.77
N VAL A 126 5.76 -13.07 16.77
CA VAL A 126 4.54 -13.18 15.98
C VAL A 126 3.33 -12.88 16.87
N SER A 127 2.66 -11.77 16.60
CA SER A 127 1.37 -11.45 17.22
C SER A 127 0.29 -11.33 16.14
N PRO A 128 -0.76 -12.18 16.17
CA PRO A 128 -1.81 -12.12 15.19
C PRO A 128 -2.79 -11.00 15.54
N ALA A 129 -3.27 -10.30 14.53
CA ALA A 129 -4.42 -9.43 14.65
C ALA A 129 -5.46 -9.77 13.57
N TYR A 130 -6.71 -9.48 13.88
CA TYR A 130 -7.81 -9.59 12.93
C TYR A 130 -8.49 -8.26 12.81
N TYR A 131 -8.80 -7.90 11.58
CA TYR A 131 -9.60 -6.75 11.25
C TYR A 131 -10.84 -7.21 10.49
N HIS A 132 -11.96 -6.53 10.70
CA HIS A 132 -13.18 -6.77 9.96
C HIS A 132 -13.74 -5.49 9.35
N SER A 133 -14.45 -5.64 8.24
CA SER A 133 -15.15 -4.56 7.55
C SER A 133 -16.42 -5.07 6.86
N LYS A 134 -17.50 -4.29 6.94
CA LYS A 134 -18.74 -4.58 6.20
C LYS A 134 -18.73 -4.07 4.77
N ASN A 135 -17.85 -3.10 4.46
CA ASN A 135 -17.84 -2.37 3.18
C ASN A 135 -16.46 -2.26 2.54
N GLY A 136 -15.41 -2.73 3.19
CA GLY A 136 -14.02 -2.68 2.72
C GLY A 136 -13.31 -1.35 2.99
N LEU A 137 -13.99 -0.34 3.51
CA LEU A 137 -13.41 0.99 3.82
C LEU A 137 -13.29 1.24 5.32
N GLN A 138 -14.27 0.79 6.10
CA GLN A 138 -14.30 0.97 7.54
C GLN A 138 -13.80 -0.29 8.23
N TRP A 139 -12.60 -0.20 8.80
CA TRP A 139 -11.92 -1.31 9.44
C TRP A 139 -11.89 -1.13 10.95
N LYS A 140 -12.21 -2.22 11.64
CA LYS A 140 -12.10 -2.33 13.09
C LYS A 140 -11.28 -3.56 13.43
N GLN A 141 -10.35 -3.40 14.36
CA GLN A 141 -9.63 -4.53 14.93
C GLN A 141 -10.58 -5.32 15.83
N THR A 142 -10.60 -6.63 15.67
CA THR A 142 -11.34 -7.56 16.53
C THR A 142 -10.51 -7.89 17.76
N ILE A 143 -11.12 -7.80 18.93
CA ILE A 143 -10.49 -8.27 20.18
C ILE A 143 -10.48 -9.80 20.14
N LEU A 144 -9.28 -10.39 20.15
CA LEU A 144 -9.08 -11.84 20.13
C LEU A 144 -9.33 -12.46 21.52
N PRO A 145 -9.70 -13.77 21.62
CA PRO A 145 -10.03 -14.43 22.88
C PRO A 145 -8.89 -14.35 23.91
N ALA A 146 -9.15 -13.95 25.15
CA ALA A 146 -8.13 -13.94 26.21
C ALA A 146 -7.76 -15.36 26.69
N ASN A 147 -6.69 -15.48 27.51
CA ASN A 147 -6.26 -16.73 28.17
C ASN A 147 -5.81 -17.84 27.21
N ARG A 148 -5.02 -17.49 26.20
CA ARG A 148 -4.55 -18.45 25.18
C ARG A 148 -3.36 -19.32 25.63
N ASN A 149 -2.88 -19.18 26.87
CA ASN A 149 -1.74 -19.92 27.42
C ASN A 149 -0.51 -19.93 26.49
N VAL A 150 -0.16 -18.77 25.96
CA VAL A 150 1.02 -18.56 25.10
C VAL A 150 1.93 -17.53 25.77
N ASP A 151 3.24 -17.77 25.67
CA ASP A 151 4.22 -16.73 25.94
C ASP A 151 4.03 -15.62 24.90
N CYS A 152 4.17 -14.37 25.30
CA CYS A 152 3.79 -13.26 24.45
C CYS A 152 4.53 -13.35 23.10
N CYS A 153 3.80 -13.10 22.02
CA CYS A 153 4.37 -12.94 20.68
C CYS A 153 4.95 -14.23 20.05
N PHE A 154 4.46 -15.43 20.36
CA PHE A 154 4.84 -16.66 19.62
C PHE A 154 3.65 -17.49 19.15
N GLU A 155 2.56 -16.83 18.76
CA GLU A 155 1.37 -17.50 18.23
C GLU A 155 0.96 -16.90 16.88
N TYR A 156 0.27 -17.70 16.08
CA TYR A 156 -0.46 -17.20 14.93
C TYR A 156 -1.85 -17.82 14.88
N VAL A 157 -2.75 -17.16 14.17
CA VAL A 157 -4.09 -17.70 13.91
C VAL A 157 -4.06 -18.41 12.56
N ASP A 158 -4.49 -19.67 12.56
CA ASP A 158 -4.67 -20.46 11.35
C ASP A 158 -5.71 -19.81 10.42
N LYS A 159 -5.94 -20.40 9.25
CA LYS A 159 -7.04 -19.97 8.37
C LYS A 159 -8.36 -20.01 9.17
N PRO A 160 -9.10 -18.89 9.24
CA PRO A 160 -10.35 -18.84 9.97
C PRO A 160 -11.38 -19.74 9.28
N ILE A 161 -12.21 -20.42 10.07
CA ILE A 161 -13.29 -21.26 9.55
C ILE A 161 -14.58 -20.46 9.69
N PHE A 162 -15.18 -20.14 8.54
CA PHE A 162 -16.46 -19.45 8.46
C PHE A 162 -17.58 -20.47 8.29
N LEU A 163 -18.46 -20.53 9.28
CA LEU A 163 -19.72 -21.25 9.22
C LEU A 163 -20.83 -20.26 8.91
N PHE A 164 -22.05 -20.76 8.67
CA PHE A 164 -23.18 -19.92 8.27
C PHE A 164 -23.47 -18.79 9.26
N ASP A 165 -23.34 -19.03 10.56
CA ASP A 165 -23.69 -18.11 11.65
C ASP A 165 -22.52 -17.71 12.55
N SER A 166 -21.36 -18.34 12.37
CA SER A 166 -20.25 -18.26 13.31
C SER A 166 -18.89 -18.30 12.62
N ILE A 167 -17.91 -17.72 13.31
CA ILE A 167 -16.50 -17.78 12.95
C ILE A 167 -15.76 -18.61 14.01
N THR A 168 -14.87 -19.48 13.56
CA THR A 168 -13.93 -20.19 14.43
C THR A 168 -12.50 -19.76 14.15
N LEU A 169 -11.77 -19.42 15.21
CA LEU A 169 -10.35 -19.10 15.18
C LEU A 169 -9.57 -20.20 15.90
N THR A 170 -8.60 -20.78 15.20
CA THR A 170 -7.65 -21.75 15.77
C THR A 170 -6.30 -21.08 15.90
N PHE A 171 -5.74 -21.12 17.11
CA PHE A 171 -4.43 -20.54 17.42
C PHE A 171 -3.39 -21.65 17.45
N ARG A 172 -2.20 -21.34 16.95
CA ARG A 172 -1.05 -22.25 16.89
C ARG A 172 0.20 -21.55 17.37
N ASN A 173 1.11 -22.32 17.97
CA ASN A 173 2.46 -21.87 18.25
C ASN A 173 3.28 -21.80 16.96
N THR A 174 4.44 -21.15 17.01
CA THR A 174 5.38 -21.06 15.87
C THR A 174 5.90 -22.42 15.39
N ASP A 175 5.89 -23.46 16.23
CA ASP A 175 6.18 -24.85 15.87
C ASP A 175 5.00 -25.61 15.23
N ASN A 176 3.91 -24.89 14.93
CA ASN A 176 2.67 -25.38 14.33
C ASN A 176 1.81 -26.27 15.24
N THR A 177 2.14 -26.41 16.53
CA THR A 177 1.29 -27.10 17.50
C THR A 177 0.01 -26.30 17.76
N ILE A 178 -1.14 -26.98 17.79
CA ILE A 178 -2.42 -26.34 18.10
C ILE A 178 -2.44 -25.97 19.57
N VAL A 179 -2.64 -24.69 19.84
CA VAL A 179 -2.82 -24.17 21.19
C VAL A 179 -4.26 -24.45 21.62
N LYS A 180 -5.22 -23.81 20.95
CA LYS A 180 -6.65 -23.90 21.26
C LYS A 180 -7.51 -23.25 20.18
N SER A 181 -8.80 -23.55 20.17
CA SER A 181 -9.78 -22.95 19.25
C SER A 181 -10.93 -22.28 20.00
N TRP A 182 -11.48 -21.23 19.40
CA TRP A 182 -12.63 -20.49 19.91
C TRP A 182 -13.62 -20.20 18.79
N SER A 183 -14.91 -20.20 19.13
CA SER A 183 -15.98 -19.82 18.23
C SER A 183 -16.74 -18.61 18.76
N SER A 184 -17.30 -17.81 17.86
CA SER A 184 -18.18 -16.70 18.17
C SER A 184 -19.17 -16.52 17.01
N ASP A 185 -20.40 -16.10 17.30
CA ASP A 185 -21.28 -15.62 16.24
C ASP A 185 -20.74 -14.31 15.63
N TYR A 186 -21.13 -14.01 14.40
CA TYR A 186 -20.60 -12.83 13.69
C TYR A 186 -20.91 -11.50 14.38
N VAL A 187 -22.08 -11.36 15.00
CA VAL A 187 -22.50 -10.12 15.67
C VAL A 187 -21.61 -9.86 16.87
N SER A 188 -21.37 -10.88 17.66
CA SER A 188 -20.49 -10.88 18.81
C SER A 188 -19.03 -10.65 18.41
N ALA A 189 -18.51 -11.41 17.44
CA ALA A 189 -17.13 -11.31 16.95
C ALA A 189 -16.77 -9.92 16.42
N MET A 190 -17.74 -9.18 15.85
CA MET A 190 -17.55 -7.81 15.35
C MET A 190 -17.87 -6.72 16.37
N SER A 191 -18.30 -7.08 17.59
CA SER A 191 -18.64 -6.12 18.63
C SER A 191 -17.38 -5.55 19.31
N ASN A 192 -17.55 -4.47 20.08
CA ASN A 192 -16.46 -3.91 20.89
C ASN A 192 -16.06 -4.82 22.08
N LYS A 193 -16.87 -5.84 22.40
CA LYS A 193 -16.61 -6.82 23.47
C LYS A 193 -17.03 -8.21 22.99
N PRO A 194 -16.24 -8.85 22.11
CA PRO A 194 -16.57 -10.15 21.56
C PRO A 194 -16.69 -11.23 22.65
N PHE A 195 -17.73 -12.04 22.54
CA PHE A 195 -17.89 -13.27 23.31
C PHE A 195 -17.31 -14.44 22.52
N TRP A 196 -16.18 -14.96 22.99
CA TRP A 196 -15.50 -16.11 22.40
C TRP A 196 -15.69 -17.35 23.27
N GLN A 197 -16.39 -18.35 22.74
CA GLN A 197 -16.58 -19.63 23.41
C GLN A 197 -15.43 -20.59 23.08
N PRO A 198 -14.69 -21.10 24.08
CA PRO A 198 -13.62 -22.07 23.83
C PRO A 198 -14.22 -23.39 23.33
N LEU A 199 -13.56 -23.99 22.33
CA LEU A 199 -13.92 -25.30 21.79
C LEU A 199 -13.09 -26.40 22.47
N THR A 200 -13.71 -27.57 22.66
CA THR A 200 -13.05 -28.77 23.21
C THR A 200 -12.18 -29.49 22.19
N SER A 201 -12.43 -29.28 20.90
CA SER A 201 -11.61 -29.78 19.80
C SER A 201 -11.63 -28.81 18.62
N PRO A 202 -10.57 -28.77 17.78
CA PRO A 202 -10.57 -27.98 16.55
C PRO A 202 -11.67 -28.48 15.61
N PRO A 203 -12.35 -27.61 14.85
CA PRO A 203 -13.32 -28.06 13.86
C PRO A 203 -12.65 -28.93 12.79
N LYS A 204 -13.34 -30.00 12.38
CA LYS A 204 -12.82 -30.96 11.39
C LYS A 204 -12.97 -30.51 9.93
N THR A 205 -13.65 -29.40 9.66
CA THR A 205 -14.05 -29.00 8.31
C THR A 205 -13.29 -27.78 7.82
N ASN A 206 -12.47 -27.98 6.79
CA ASN A 206 -12.09 -26.92 5.86
C ASN A 206 -13.25 -26.73 4.87
N ILE A 207 -14.20 -25.84 5.19
CA ILE A 207 -15.07 -25.32 4.14
C ILE A 207 -14.18 -24.37 3.34
N GLU A 208 -13.66 -24.86 2.22
CA GLU A 208 -13.00 -24.00 1.25
C GLU A 208 -14.05 -23.05 0.68
N ASN A 209 -13.98 -21.79 1.07
CA ASN A 209 -14.68 -20.72 0.37
C ASN A 209 -14.42 -20.87 -1.13
N ILE A 210 -15.48 -21.07 -1.92
CA ILE A 210 -15.40 -21.09 -3.37
C ILE A 210 -14.81 -19.73 -3.79
N PRO A 211 -13.62 -19.68 -4.39
CA PRO A 211 -12.99 -18.42 -4.74
C PRO A 211 -13.89 -17.67 -5.72
N ASP A 212 -14.25 -16.44 -5.37
CA ASP A 212 -14.94 -15.54 -6.28
C ASP A 212 -13.99 -15.16 -7.43
N THR A 213 -14.23 -15.72 -8.62
CA THR A 213 -13.38 -15.58 -9.81
C THR A 213 -13.69 -14.35 -10.67
N ARG A 214 -14.50 -13.40 -10.15
CA ARG A 214 -14.91 -12.18 -10.88
C ARG A 214 -13.75 -11.34 -11.40
N TRP A 215 -12.67 -11.25 -10.63
CA TRP A 215 -11.45 -10.58 -11.07
C TRP A 215 -10.31 -11.59 -11.18
N GLN A 216 -9.78 -11.76 -12.40
CA GLN A 216 -8.56 -12.49 -12.65
C GLN A 216 -7.35 -11.56 -12.53
N VAL A 217 -6.31 -12.03 -11.85
CA VAL A 217 -5.10 -11.24 -11.60
C VAL A 217 -3.95 -11.84 -12.36
N SER A 218 -3.25 -11.00 -13.13
CA SER A 218 -1.99 -11.38 -13.78
C SER A 218 -0.90 -10.38 -13.43
N LYS A 219 0.29 -10.89 -13.11
CA LYS A 219 1.46 -10.10 -12.74
C LYS A 219 2.52 -10.23 -13.83
N SER A 220 3.08 -9.11 -14.24
CA SER A 220 4.32 -9.06 -15.02
C SER A 220 5.37 -8.23 -14.28
N ASN A 221 6.61 -8.17 -14.77
CA ASN A 221 7.70 -7.45 -14.09
C ASN A 221 7.41 -5.97 -13.82
N HIS A 222 6.46 -5.35 -14.52
CA HIS A 222 6.23 -3.90 -14.45
C HIS A 222 4.79 -3.52 -14.06
N LYS A 223 3.85 -4.47 -14.00
CA LYS A 223 2.44 -4.19 -13.76
C LYS A 223 1.68 -5.38 -13.18
N ILE A 224 0.63 -5.07 -12.42
CA ILE A 224 -0.47 -5.97 -12.09
C ILE A 224 -1.64 -5.60 -13.00
N THR A 225 -2.26 -6.62 -13.60
CA THR A 225 -3.48 -6.45 -14.39
C THR A 225 -4.61 -7.19 -13.70
N PHE A 226 -5.70 -6.47 -13.43
CA PHE A 226 -6.96 -7.04 -12.96
C PHE A 226 -7.93 -7.07 -14.13
N LEU A 227 -8.42 -8.24 -14.48
CA LEU A 227 -9.43 -8.45 -15.53
C LEU A 227 -10.75 -8.83 -14.88
N ASN A 228 -11.77 -8.01 -15.04
CA ASN A 228 -13.12 -8.38 -14.68
C ASN A 228 -13.67 -9.34 -15.74
N THR A 229 -13.92 -10.59 -15.38
CA THR A 229 -14.32 -11.66 -16.31
C THR A 229 -15.73 -11.47 -16.88
N PHE A 230 -16.58 -10.70 -16.20
CA PHE A 230 -17.97 -10.43 -16.60
C PHE A 230 -18.08 -9.25 -17.56
N THR A 231 -17.36 -8.16 -17.28
CA THR A 231 -17.41 -6.92 -18.08
C THR A 231 -16.28 -6.83 -19.11
N ASN A 232 -15.32 -7.76 -19.06
CA ASN A 232 -14.09 -7.76 -19.86
C ASN A 232 -13.23 -6.49 -19.66
N LYS A 233 -13.45 -5.75 -18.56
CA LYS A 233 -12.71 -4.53 -18.22
C LYS A 233 -11.38 -4.87 -17.56
N LYS A 234 -10.35 -4.11 -17.94
CA LYS A 234 -8.99 -4.28 -17.43
C LYS A 234 -8.55 -3.05 -16.63
N ILE A 235 -8.04 -3.28 -15.44
CA ILE A 235 -7.34 -2.28 -14.63
C ILE A 235 -5.86 -2.62 -14.67
N PHE A 236 -5.02 -1.63 -14.95
CA PHE A 236 -3.57 -1.78 -14.93
C PHE A 236 -3.00 -0.96 -13.80
N LEU A 237 -2.35 -1.62 -12.84
CA LEU A 237 -1.59 -0.96 -11.78
C LEU A 237 -0.11 -1.18 -12.04
N PRO A 238 0.69 -0.12 -12.23
CA PRO A 238 2.13 -0.30 -12.31
C PRO A 238 2.64 -0.84 -10.97
N LEU A 239 3.48 -1.88 -11.00
CA LEU A 239 4.10 -2.46 -9.79
C LEU A 239 5.10 -1.53 -9.11
N GLN A 240 5.57 -0.53 -9.86
CA GLN A 240 6.43 0.53 -9.37
C GLN A 240 5.85 1.84 -9.84
N TYR A 241 5.52 2.72 -8.91
CA TYR A 241 5.22 4.11 -9.23
C TYR A 241 6.50 4.79 -9.72
N ASN A 242 6.72 4.75 -11.03
CA ASN A 242 7.66 5.66 -11.66
C ASN A 242 7.04 7.06 -11.63
N ALA A 243 7.29 7.80 -10.54
CA ALA A 243 7.12 9.25 -10.52
C ALA A 243 7.89 9.83 -11.71
N THR A 244 7.19 10.03 -12.82
CA THR A 244 7.61 10.76 -14.03
C THR A 244 9.13 10.89 -14.24
N LYS A 245 9.68 10.06 -15.13
CA LYS A 245 10.96 10.03 -15.90
C LYS A 245 12.06 11.11 -15.74
N ASN A 246 11.88 12.23 -15.05
CA ASN A 246 12.85 13.32 -14.89
C ASN A 246 12.79 13.89 -13.46
N ILE A 247 13.70 13.48 -12.57
CA ILE A 247 13.88 14.16 -11.27
C ILE A 247 14.89 15.28 -11.45
N TYR A 248 14.52 16.50 -11.08
CA TYR A 248 15.40 17.66 -11.07
C TYR A 248 15.90 17.92 -9.65
N GLN A 249 17.18 18.21 -9.48
CA GLN A 249 17.83 18.39 -8.18
C GLN A 249 18.75 19.60 -8.27
N ILE A 250 18.89 20.37 -7.20
CA ILE A 250 19.81 21.51 -7.16
C ILE A 250 21.13 21.02 -6.55
N GLN A 251 22.21 20.98 -7.31
CA GLN A 251 23.55 20.72 -6.77
C GLN A 251 24.22 22.04 -6.42
N VAL A 252 24.67 22.18 -5.18
CA VAL A 252 25.28 23.42 -4.65
C VAL A 252 26.78 23.29 -4.37
N ALA A 253 27.27 22.06 -4.17
CA ALA A 253 28.69 21.80 -3.99
C ALA A 253 29.02 20.35 -4.34
N ALA A 254 30.30 20.09 -4.58
CA ALA A 254 30.87 18.75 -4.69
C ALA A 254 32.20 18.72 -3.93
N TYR A 255 32.39 17.70 -3.10
CA TYR A 255 33.56 17.57 -2.24
C TYR A 255 34.27 16.26 -2.52
N ILE A 256 35.60 16.25 -2.46
CA ILE A 256 36.37 15.00 -2.55
C ILE A 256 36.15 14.17 -1.28
N GLN A 257 36.26 14.80 -0.11
CA GLN A 257 36.09 14.13 1.19
C GLN A 257 34.63 14.15 1.67
N LYS A 258 34.16 13.01 2.18
CA LYS A 258 32.80 12.87 2.73
C LYS A 258 32.58 13.74 3.96
N SER A 259 33.59 13.90 4.81
CA SER A 259 33.56 14.79 5.99
C SER A 259 33.27 16.25 5.60
N ALA A 260 33.94 16.76 4.56
CA ALA A 260 33.70 18.11 4.04
C ALA A 260 32.27 18.28 3.49
N ALA A 261 31.74 17.25 2.82
CA ALA A 261 30.34 17.25 2.36
C ALA A 261 29.34 17.29 3.53
N LEU A 262 29.59 16.56 4.62
CA LEU A 262 28.77 16.59 5.82
C LEU A 262 28.80 17.97 6.50
N THR A 263 29.97 18.59 6.60
CA THR A 263 30.09 19.98 7.10
C THR A 263 29.32 20.96 6.20
N GLY A 264 29.44 20.82 4.87
CA GLY A 264 28.66 21.58 3.91
C GLY A 264 27.15 21.39 4.09
N GLN A 265 26.69 20.15 4.29
CA GLN A 265 25.29 19.84 4.53
C GLN A 265 24.76 20.51 5.81
N LYS A 266 25.54 20.48 6.91
CA LYS A 266 25.19 21.16 8.16
C LYS A 266 25.01 22.67 7.97
N SER A 267 25.80 23.32 7.12
CA SER A 267 25.66 24.74 6.80
C SER A 267 24.32 25.09 6.12
N LEU A 268 23.63 24.08 5.57
CA LEU A 268 22.33 24.23 4.91
C LEU A 268 21.14 23.93 5.85
N LYS A 269 21.35 23.63 7.13
CA LYS A 269 20.26 23.22 8.05
C LYS A 269 19.08 24.20 8.11
N ASN A 270 19.32 25.49 7.87
CA ASN A 270 18.32 26.56 7.96
C ASN A 270 17.58 26.85 6.63
N ILE A 271 17.78 26.02 5.59
CA ILE A 271 16.99 26.14 4.35
C ILE A 271 15.69 25.33 4.48
N PRO A 272 14.56 25.80 3.92
CA PRO A 272 13.27 25.10 4.04
C PRO A 272 13.15 23.87 3.12
N TYR A 273 14.28 23.28 2.72
CA TYR A 273 14.35 22.15 1.78
C TYR A 273 15.34 21.11 2.30
N THR A 274 15.04 19.83 2.10
CA THR A 274 15.97 18.75 2.47
C THR A 274 17.27 18.86 1.68
N SER A 275 18.40 18.91 2.38
CA SER A 275 19.73 18.75 1.80
C SER A 275 20.22 17.32 1.99
N TYR A 276 20.90 16.76 0.99
CA TYR A 276 21.42 15.38 1.04
C TYR A 276 22.70 15.26 0.21
N ILE A 277 23.49 14.23 0.50
CA ILE A 277 24.75 13.94 -0.18
C ILE A 277 24.55 12.75 -1.11
N VAL A 278 25.00 12.88 -2.35
CA VAL A 278 25.08 11.78 -3.31
C VAL A 278 26.55 11.53 -3.62
N SER A 279 27.05 10.36 -3.24
CA SER A 279 28.43 9.97 -3.50
C SER A 279 28.54 9.25 -4.84
N ASP A 280 29.55 9.61 -5.62
CA ASP A 280 30.05 8.83 -6.75
C ASP A 280 31.52 8.44 -6.52
N LYS A 281 32.15 7.80 -7.51
CA LYS A 281 33.53 7.31 -7.40
C LYS A 281 34.55 8.40 -7.03
N LYS A 282 34.27 9.69 -7.31
CA LYS A 282 35.23 10.79 -7.16
C LYS A 282 34.76 11.89 -6.22
N TYR A 283 33.45 12.09 -6.08
CA TYR A 283 32.89 13.23 -5.38
C TYR A 283 31.69 12.87 -4.51
N ASN A 284 31.54 13.63 -3.44
CA ASN A 284 30.40 13.70 -2.56
C ASN A 284 29.62 14.97 -2.91
N LYS A 285 28.54 14.83 -3.67
CA LYS A 285 27.75 15.92 -4.24
C LYS A 285 26.65 16.35 -3.27
N LEU A 286 26.71 17.60 -2.81
CA LEU A 286 25.69 18.18 -1.94
C LEU A 286 24.54 18.74 -2.77
N ARG A 287 23.34 18.20 -2.53
CA ARG A 287 22.12 18.53 -3.27
C ARG A 287 21.03 19.07 -2.35
N ILE A 288 20.12 19.86 -2.93
CA ILE A 288 18.96 20.46 -2.28
C ILE A 288 17.71 20.08 -3.06
N GLY A 289 16.76 19.45 -2.37
CA GLY A 289 15.45 19.11 -2.89
C GLY A 289 15.47 18.07 -4.02
N LYS A 290 14.26 17.60 -4.36
CA LYS A 290 13.94 16.79 -5.52
C LYS A 290 12.66 17.35 -6.12
N PHE A 291 12.65 17.63 -7.41
CA PHE A 291 11.58 18.34 -8.10
C PHE A 291 11.14 17.58 -9.34
N THR A 292 9.86 17.61 -9.64
CA THR A 292 9.28 16.89 -10.80
C THR A 292 9.45 17.65 -12.11
N THR A 293 9.75 18.95 -12.05
CA THR A 293 9.96 19.80 -13.24
C THR A 293 11.16 20.71 -13.08
N PHE A 294 11.82 21.01 -14.21
CA PHE A 294 12.90 22.01 -14.26
C PHE A 294 12.43 23.38 -13.78
N LYS A 295 11.19 23.77 -14.11
CA LYS A 295 10.59 25.05 -13.72
C LYS A 295 10.51 25.19 -12.20
N GLN A 296 10.08 24.14 -11.48
CA GLN A 296 10.05 24.13 -10.02
C GLN A 296 11.46 24.27 -9.43
N ALA A 297 12.41 23.44 -9.88
CA ALA A 297 13.80 23.51 -9.42
C ALA A 297 14.41 24.91 -9.65
N LYS A 298 14.10 25.54 -10.80
CA LYS A 298 14.56 26.89 -11.16
C LYS A 298 13.95 27.98 -10.27
N ALA A 299 12.66 27.90 -9.97
CA ALA A 299 12.01 28.82 -9.05
C ALA A 299 12.63 28.73 -7.65
N VAL A 300 12.83 27.51 -7.15
CA VAL A 300 13.46 27.28 -5.84
C VAL A 300 14.89 27.79 -5.80
N LEU A 301 15.72 27.48 -6.81
CA LEU A 301 17.09 27.97 -6.87
C LEU A 301 17.15 29.50 -6.90
N ARG A 302 16.28 30.17 -7.67
CA ARG A 302 16.19 31.65 -7.67
C ARG A 302 15.85 32.20 -6.30
N ASN A 303 14.87 31.61 -5.61
CA ASN A 303 14.47 32.04 -4.27
C ASN A 303 15.60 31.82 -3.24
N LEU A 304 16.31 30.69 -3.33
CA LEU A 304 17.48 30.41 -2.49
C LEU A 304 18.59 31.43 -2.75
N LYS A 305 18.89 31.76 -4.01
CA LYS A 305 19.90 32.78 -4.34
C LYS A 305 19.52 34.16 -3.80
N LYS A 306 18.24 34.55 -3.89
CA LYS A 306 17.73 35.81 -3.33
C LYS A 306 17.82 35.82 -1.79
N LYS A 307 17.44 34.74 -1.13
CA LYS A 307 17.38 34.65 0.34
C LYS A 307 18.76 34.52 1.00
N TYR A 308 19.71 33.87 0.32
CA TYR A 308 21.05 33.60 0.84
C TYR A 308 22.14 34.20 -0.06
N PRO A 309 22.19 35.54 -0.24
CA PRO A 309 23.08 36.20 -1.20
C PRO A 309 24.57 35.97 -0.90
N LYS A 310 24.93 35.81 0.38
CA LYS A 310 26.32 35.59 0.83
C LYS A 310 26.78 34.12 0.78
N ASN A 311 25.87 33.16 0.58
CA ASN A 311 26.24 31.74 0.57
C ASN A 311 26.75 31.33 -0.82
N LYS A 312 28.08 31.26 -0.99
CA LYS A 312 28.71 30.94 -2.29
C LYS A 312 28.25 29.60 -2.89
N ALA A 313 27.98 28.59 -2.07
CA ALA A 313 27.50 27.29 -2.57
C ALA A 313 26.11 27.41 -3.22
N ILE A 314 25.20 28.15 -2.58
CA ILE A 314 23.86 28.42 -3.13
C ILE A 314 23.95 29.30 -4.38
N GLN A 315 24.81 30.34 -4.36
CA GLN A 315 24.99 31.23 -5.51
C GLN A 315 25.54 30.50 -6.73
N ASN A 316 26.41 29.51 -6.54
CA ASN A 316 26.97 28.69 -7.60
C ASN A 316 26.12 27.44 -7.92
N GLY A 317 24.97 27.29 -7.25
CA GLY A 317 24.08 26.16 -7.45
C GLY A 317 23.52 26.09 -8.87
N PHE A 318 23.37 24.87 -9.38
CA PHE A 318 22.80 24.59 -10.68
C PHE A 318 21.85 23.38 -10.62
N ILE A 319 21.00 23.25 -11.63
CA ILE A 319 19.96 22.22 -11.68
C ILE A 319 20.48 21.06 -12.51
N LEU A 320 20.42 19.88 -11.93
CA LEU A 320 20.71 18.60 -12.58
C LEU A 320 19.41 17.87 -12.86
N LYS A 321 19.38 17.18 -13.98
CA LYS A 321 18.38 16.16 -14.28
C LYS A 321 18.97 14.80 -13.92
N SER A 322 18.42 14.14 -12.92
CA SER A 322 18.77 12.76 -12.59
C SER A 322 18.09 11.83 -13.58
N LYS A 323 18.89 10.92 -14.16
CA LYS A 323 18.34 9.70 -14.77
C LYS A 323 17.83 8.81 -13.63
N PRO A 324 16.69 8.12 -13.81
CA PRO A 324 16.20 7.15 -12.86
C PRO A 324 17.25 6.08 -12.57
#